data_AF-A0A060ZAE4-F1
#
_entry.id   AF-A0A060ZAE4-F1
#
_cell.length_a   1.000
_cell.length_b   1.000
_cell.length_c   1.000
_cell.angle_alpha   90.00
_cell.angle_beta   90.00
_cell.angle_gamma   90.00
#
_symmetry.space_group_name_H-M   'P 1'
#
loop_
_entity.id
_entity.type
_entity.pdbx_description
1 polymer ?
#
loop_
_entity_poly.entity_id
_entity_poly.type
_entity_poly.pdbx_seq_one_letter_code
_entity_poly.pdbx_strand_id
1 'polypeptide(L)'
;MVSSSAPSVYSVQALVLLAEVLAPLLDMVYRSDEKEKAVPLISRLMYYVFPYLKNHSAYNMPSFGAGAQLLSNLSGYAYTKRAWRKEAFELYMDPLFFTMDVSCTPHWRSIIDHLLTHEKTMFKDLMSMQSSSLKLFPSVEQKPMLLKRQAFAMFSGELDQYHLYLPLIQGGCAFCVFRHFFVCVTECFA
;
A
#
# COMPACT_ATOMS: atom_id res chain seq x y z
N MET A 1 -1.04 17.19 -19.11
CA MET A 1 -0.49 17.93 -17.96
C MET A 1 -1.67 18.35 -17.10
N VAL A 2 -1.90 17.69 -15.96
CA VAL A 2 -2.87 18.19 -14.98
C VAL A 2 -2.11 19.24 -14.17
N SER A 3 -2.53 20.50 -14.32
CA SER A 3 -1.97 21.62 -13.58
C SER A 3 -2.06 21.35 -12.09
N SER A 4 -0.92 21.38 -11.40
CA SER A 4 -0.85 21.32 -9.95
C SER A 4 -1.34 22.65 -9.37
N SER A 5 -2.65 22.91 -9.45
CA SER A 5 -3.27 23.86 -8.54
C SER A 5 -3.17 23.27 -7.13
N ALA A 6 -2.76 24.09 -6.19
CA ALA A 6 -2.70 23.74 -4.78
C ALA A 6 -4.04 23.09 -4.37
N PRO A 7 -4.09 21.85 -3.82
CA PRO A 7 -5.32 21.29 -3.27
C PRO A 7 -6.00 22.31 -2.37
N SER A 8 -7.22 22.72 -2.76
CA SER A 8 -8.05 23.57 -1.93
C SER A 8 -8.56 22.76 -0.73
N VAL A 9 -8.77 23.40 0.41
CA VAL A 9 -9.33 22.74 1.61
C VAL A 9 -10.64 22.00 1.28
N TYR A 10 -11.47 22.57 0.40
CA TYR A 10 -12.70 21.96 -0.08
C TYR A 10 -12.46 20.68 -0.90
N SER A 11 -11.38 20.64 -1.69
CA SER A 11 -10.99 19.46 -2.47
C SER A 11 -10.55 18.30 -1.57
N VAL A 12 -9.83 18.60 -0.47
CA VAL A 12 -9.44 17.58 0.52
C VAL A 12 -10.67 17.02 1.22
N GLN A 13 -11.56 17.89 1.71
CA GLN A 13 -12.79 17.47 2.39
C GLN A 13 -13.68 16.61 1.48
N ALA A 14 -13.82 16.98 0.20
CA ALA A 14 -14.59 16.19 -0.76
C ALA A 14 -13.99 14.79 -0.97
N LEU A 15 -12.65 14.67 -0.98
CA LEU A 15 -11.97 13.39 -1.11
C LEU A 15 -12.15 12.52 0.15
N VAL A 16 -12.14 13.11 1.34
CA VAL A 16 -12.44 12.42 2.61
C VAL A 16 -13.87 11.87 2.59
N LEU A 17 -14.86 12.70 2.25
CA LEU A 17 -16.25 12.26 2.15
C LEU A 17 -16.43 11.15 1.10
N LEU A 18 -15.73 11.25 -0.03
CA LEU A 18 -15.74 10.20 -1.04
C LEU A 18 -15.16 8.89 -0.50
N ALA A 19 -14.09 8.95 0.29
CA ALA A 19 -13.47 7.79 0.92
C ALA A 19 -14.44 7.04 1.84
N GLU A 20 -15.23 7.77 2.62
CA GLU A 20 -16.20 7.21 3.57
C GLU A 20 -17.43 6.61 2.87
N VAL A 21 -17.93 7.30 1.85
CA VAL A 21 -19.26 7.02 1.29
C VAL A 21 -19.22 6.08 0.09
N LEU A 22 -18.11 6.04 -0.68
CA LEU A 22 -18.09 5.31 -1.95
C LEU A 22 -18.29 3.80 -1.79
N ALA A 23 -17.58 3.15 -0.86
CA ALA A 23 -17.69 1.71 -0.64
C ALA A 23 -19.13 1.29 -0.25
N PRO A 24 -19.76 1.91 0.77
CA PRO A 24 -21.17 1.67 1.08
C PRO A 24 -22.12 1.96 -0.09
N LEU A 25 -21.89 3.01 -0.88
CA LEU A 25 -22.71 3.29 -2.06
C LEU A 25 -22.58 2.19 -3.12
N LEU A 26 -21.37 1.67 -3.36
CA LEU A 26 -21.17 0.55 -4.28
C LEU A 26 -21.91 -0.71 -3.80
N ASP A 27 -22.04 -0.91 -2.48
CA ASP A 27 -22.85 -1.99 -1.90
C ASP A 27 -24.35 -1.82 -2.09
N MET A 28 -24.83 -0.58 -2.06
CA MET A 28 -26.25 -0.29 -2.27
C MET A 28 -26.65 -0.30 -3.75
N VAL A 29 -25.76 0.17 -4.63
CA VAL A 29 -26.05 0.36 -6.06
C VAL A 29 -25.81 -0.90 -6.86
N TYR A 30 -24.71 -1.62 -6.59
CA TYR A 30 -24.35 -2.83 -7.34
C TYR A 30 -24.62 -4.08 -6.51
N ARG A 31 -25.58 -4.89 -6.97
CA ARG A 31 -25.83 -6.24 -6.44
C ARG A 31 -24.65 -7.16 -6.75
N SER A 32 -24.56 -8.29 -6.05
CA SER A 32 -23.42 -9.21 -6.10
C SER A 32 -23.05 -9.68 -7.52
N ASP A 33 -24.04 -9.86 -8.40
CA ASP A 33 -23.87 -10.28 -9.80
C ASP A 33 -23.42 -9.15 -10.74
N GLU A 34 -23.54 -7.90 -10.30
CA GLU A 34 -23.24 -6.71 -11.11
C GLU A 34 -22.04 -5.91 -10.64
N LYS A 35 -21.34 -6.34 -9.57
CA LYS A 35 -20.17 -5.65 -8.99
C LYS A 35 -19.08 -5.31 -10.03
N GLU A 36 -18.90 -6.17 -11.02
CA GLU A 36 -17.95 -5.96 -12.12
C GLU A 36 -18.26 -4.71 -12.97
N LYS A 37 -19.52 -4.27 -13.04
CA LYS A 37 -19.94 -3.06 -13.77
C LYS A 37 -19.43 -1.78 -13.08
N ALA A 38 -19.04 -1.84 -11.81
CA ALA A 38 -18.47 -0.71 -11.09
C ALA A 38 -16.99 -0.46 -11.44
N VAL A 39 -16.28 -1.45 -12.00
CA VAL A 39 -14.83 -1.35 -12.21
C VAL A 39 -14.43 -0.17 -13.10
N PRO A 40 -15.08 0.12 -14.25
CA PRO A 40 -14.72 1.29 -15.06
C PRO A 40 -14.79 2.61 -14.28
N LEU A 41 -15.78 2.76 -13.39
CA LEU A 41 -15.91 3.92 -12.50
C LEU A 41 -14.73 3.97 -11.52
N ILE A 42 -14.39 2.85 -10.89
CA ILE A 42 -13.29 2.74 -9.93
C ILE A 42 -11.95 3.03 -10.62
N SER A 43 -11.67 2.43 -11.78
CA SER A 43 -10.45 2.68 -12.55
C SER A 43 -10.31 4.16 -12.91
N ARG A 44 -11.40 4.80 -13.32
CA ARG A 44 -11.39 6.24 -13.60
C ARG A 44 -11.15 7.08 -12.35
N LEU A 45 -11.74 6.71 -11.22
CA LEU A 45 -11.50 7.40 -9.96
C LEU A 45 -10.04 7.26 -9.53
N MET A 46 -9.51 6.03 -9.56
CA MET A 46 -8.12 5.74 -9.19
C MET A 46 -7.12 6.50 -10.07
N TYR A 47 -7.40 6.66 -11.37
CA TYR A 47 -6.60 7.50 -12.25
C TYR A 47 -6.41 8.94 -11.74
N TYR A 48 -7.44 9.52 -11.10
CA TYR A 48 -7.35 10.86 -10.51
C TYR A 48 -6.77 10.86 -9.09
N VAL A 49 -6.85 9.74 -8.36
CA VAL A 49 -6.38 9.63 -6.97
C VAL A 49 -4.89 9.33 -6.89
N PHE A 50 -4.37 8.45 -7.75
CA PHE A 50 -2.96 8.04 -7.72
C PHE A 50 -1.93 9.18 -7.85
N PRO A 51 -2.19 10.28 -8.61
CA PRO A 51 -1.31 11.44 -8.59
C PRO A 51 -1.09 12.04 -7.18
N TYR A 52 -2.12 12.06 -6.31
CA TYR A 52 -1.98 12.50 -4.93
C TYR A 52 -1.16 11.51 -4.10
N LEU A 53 -1.31 10.22 -4.35
CA LEU A 53 -0.54 9.17 -3.67
C LEU A 53 0.92 9.08 -4.11
N LYS A 54 1.29 9.69 -5.25
CA LYS A 54 2.67 9.80 -5.73
C LYS A 54 3.40 11.04 -5.20
N ASN A 55 2.67 12.00 -4.63
CA ASN A 55 3.23 13.27 -4.18
C ASN A 55 3.40 13.29 -2.66
N HIS A 56 4.66 13.19 -2.20
CA HIS A 56 5.01 13.17 -0.78
C HIS A 56 5.32 14.57 -0.21
N SER A 57 4.98 15.65 -0.91
CA SER A 57 5.16 17.00 -0.36
C SER A 57 4.28 17.22 0.87
N ALA A 58 4.79 17.98 1.85
CA ALA A 58 4.06 18.32 3.07
C ALA A 58 2.70 18.99 2.77
N TYR A 59 2.63 19.80 1.70
CA TYR A 59 1.39 20.45 1.27
C TYR A 59 0.33 19.46 0.77
N ASN A 60 0.74 18.36 0.16
CA ASN A 60 -0.15 17.34 -0.37
C ASN A 60 -0.58 16.29 0.66
N MET A 61 0.09 16.22 1.81
CA MET A 61 -0.12 15.16 2.81
C MET A 61 -1.59 14.94 3.21
N PRO A 62 -2.44 15.98 3.36
CA PRO A 62 -3.87 15.77 3.60
C PRO A 62 -4.60 15.05 2.45
N SER A 63 -4.28 15.39 1.19
CA SER A 63 -4.81 14.71 0.01
C SER A 63 -4.27 13.29 -0.13
N PHE A 64 -2.99 13.07 0.22
CA PHE A 64 -2.40 11.74 0.29
C PHE A 64 -3.16 10.86 1.29
N GLY A 65 -3.40 11.35 2.51
CA GLY A 65 -4.12 10.61 3.55
C GLY A 65 -5.55 10.26 3.14
N ALA A 66 -6.29 11.23 2.59
CA ALA A 66 -7.65 10.99 2.09
C ALA A 66 -7.68 9.99 0.91
N GLY A 67 -6.69 10.07 0.00
CA GLY A 67 -6.53 9.10 -1.09
C GLY A 67 -6.18 7.70 -0.59
N ALA A 68 -5.35 7.59 0.45
CA ALA A 68 -4.95 6.32 1.05
C ALA A 68 -6.14 5.67 1.76
N GLN A 69 -6.94 6.44 2.50
CA GLN A 69 -8.19 5.98 3.09
C GLN A 69 -9.17 5.46 2.02
N LEU A 70 -9.36 6.21 0.93
CA LEU A 70 -10.24 5.80 -0.16
C LEU A 70 -9.78 4.48 -0.79
N LEU A 71 -8.48 4.36 -1.09
CA LEU A 71 -7.92 3.13 -1.65
C LEU A 71 -8.02 1.96 -0.66
N SER A 72 -7.78 2.21 0.63
CA SER A 72 -7.95 1.21 1.69
C SER A 72 -9.38 0.67 1.72
N ASN A 73 -10.38 1.56 1.74
CA ASN A 73 -11.79 1.16 1.77
C ASN A 73 -12.19 0.37 0.52
N LEU A 74 -11.68 0.73 -0.66
CA LEU A 74 -11.94 -0.02 -1.89
C LEU A 74 -11.18 -1.34 -1.97
N SER A 75 -9.99 -1.43 -1.36
CA SER A 75 -9.11 -2.61 -1.46
C SER A 75 -9.71 -3.86 -0.82
N GLY A 76 -10.61 -3.71 0.17
CA GLY A 76 -11.35 -4.83 0.78
C GLY A 76 -12.31 -5.55 -0.17
N TYR A 77 -12.57 -4.98 -1.36
CA TYR A 77 -13.46 -5.55 -2.35
C TYR A 77 -12.66 -6.19 -3.49
N ALA A 78 -12.68 -7.52 -3.59
CA ALA A 78 -11.85 -8.27 -4.56
C ALA A 78 -12.03 -7.82 -6.03
N TYR A 79 -13.26 -7.48 -6.45
CA TYR A 79 -13.53 -7.02 -7.82
C TYR A 79 -12.85 -5.68 -8.18
N THR A 80 -12.47 -4.88 -7.19
CA THR A 80 -11.79 -3.59 -7.40
C THR A 80 -10.30 -3.78 -7.64
N LYS A 81 -9.71 -4.91 -7.22
CA LYS A 81 -8.26 -5.16 -7.20
C LYS A 81 -7.58 -4.85 -8.53
N ARG A 82 -8.19 -5.22 -9.65
CA ARG A 82 -7.65 -4.97 -11.00
C ARG A 82 -7.50 -3.49 -11.35
N ALA A 83 -8.23 -2.60 -10.68
CA ALA A 83 -8.23 -1.16 -10.95
C ALA A 83 -7.11 -0.39 -10.25
N TRP A 84 -6.45 -0.99 -9.25
CA TRP A 84 -5.46 -0.29 -8.42
C TRP A 84 -4.19 -1.09 -8.13
N ARG A 85 -4.21 -2.43 -8.30
CA ARG A 85 -3.10 -3.32 -7.91
C ARG A 85 -1.75 -2.87 -8.47
N LYS A 86 -1.68 -2.55 -9.76
CA LYS A 86 -0.41 -2.24 -10.44
C LYS A 86 0.20 -0.97 -9.86
N GLU A 87 -0.58 0.10 -9.81
CA GLU A 87 -0.15 1.40 -9.33
C GLU A 87 0.15 1.39 -7.81
N ALA A 88 -0.61 0.64 -7.02
CA ALA A 88 -0.33 0.46 -5.59
C ALA A 88 0.97 -0.29 -5.36
N PHE A 89 1.26 -1.33 -6.16
CA PHE A 89 2.54 -2.04 -6.09
C PHE A 89 3.71 -1.15 -6.54
N GLU A 90 3.54 -0.34 -7.60
CA GLU A 90 4.54 0.63 -8.03
C GLU A 90 4.86 1.64 -6.91
N LEU A 91 3.84 2.20 -6.26
CA LEU A 91 4.00 3.07 -5.10
C LEU A 91 4.69 2.37 -3.94
N TYR A 92 4.30 1.14 -3.66
CA TYR A 92 4.92 0.34 -2.61
C TYR A 92 6.37 -0.03 -2.92
N MET A 93 6.84 0.07 -4.17
CA MET A 93 8.25 -0.09 -4.52
C MET A 93 9.02 1.24 -4.55
N ASP A 94 8.33 2.38 -4.53
CA ASP A 94 8.91 3.72 -4.65
C ASP A 94 9.77 4.10 -3.43
N PRO A 95 11.03 4.55 -3.60
CA PRO A 95 11.92 4.91 -2.49
C PRO A 95 11.36 5.95 -1.51
N LEU A 96 10.40 6.77 -1.91
CA LEU A 96 9.76 7.77 -1.07
C LEU A 96 8.54 7.22 -0.31
N PHE A 97 8.13 5.97 -0.54
CA PHE A 97 6.93 5.38 0.07
C PHE A 97 6.82 5.61 1.59
N PHE A 98 7.92 5.36 2.33
CA PHE A 98 7.94 5.51 3.80
C PHE A 98 8.15 6.95 4.29
N THR A 99 8.08 7.95 3.40
CA THR A 99 8.09 9.38 3.78
C THR A 99 6.68 9.92 4.05
N MET A 100 5.65 9.07 3.88
CA MET A 100 4.27 9.40 4.24
C MET A 100 4.09 9.64 5.73
N ASP A 101 3.05 10.39 6.08
CA ASP A 101 2.65 10.62 7.46
C ASP A 101 2.21 9.32 8.17
N VAL A 102 2.51 9.20 9.45
CA VAL A 102 2.20 8.04 10.29
C VAL A 102 0.71 7.71 10.28
N SER A 103 -0.18 8.71 10.23
CA SER A 103 -1.64 8.54 10.15
C SER A 103 -2.09 7.73 8.94
N CYS A 104 -1.27 7.64 7.89
CA CYS A 104 -1.57 6.87 6.68
C CYS A 104 -1.22 5.38 6.83
N THR A 105 -0.44 5.01 7.86
CA THR A 105 0.06 3.64 8.08
C THR A 105 -1.06 2.60 8.17
N PRO A 106 -2.17 2.82 8.91
CA PRO A 106 -3.25 1.84 8.99
C PRO A 106 -3.91 1.56 7.62
N HIS A 107 -4.07 2.60 6.80
CA HIS A 107 -4.62 2.46 5.44
C HIS A 107 -3.69 1.64 4.56
N TRP A 108 -2.40 1.96 4.57
CA TRP A 108 -1.41 1.21 3.79
C TRP A 108 -1.21 -0.21 4.27
N ARG A 109 -1.34 -0.47 5.58
CA ARG A 109 -1.38 -1.84 6.12
C ARG A 109 -2.48 -2.66 5.45
N SER A 110 -3.71 -2.14 5.41
CA SER A 110 -4.84 -2.83 4.76
C SER A 110 -4.63 -2.99 3.26
N ILE A 111 -4.14 -1.96 2.56
CA ILE A 111 -3.87 -2.02 1.12
C ILE A 111 -2.83 -3.10 0.80
N ILE A 112 -1.72 -3.16 1.56
CA ILE A 112 -0.66 -4.13 1.34
C ILE A 112 -1.12 -5.54 1.66
N ASP A 113 -1.92 -5.73 2.71
CA ASP A 113 -2.54 -7.03 2.96
C ASP A 113 -3.41 -7.48 1.79
N HIS A 114 -4.38 -6.66 1.35
CA HIS A 114 -5.24 -7.00 0.21
C HIS A 114 -4.46 -7.17 -1.10
N LEU A 115 -3.33 -6.46 -1.26
CA LEU A 115 -2.43 -6.61 -2.41
C LEU A 115 -1.81 -8.00 -2.43
N LEU A 116 -1.22 -8.43 -1.30
CA LEU A 116 -0.47 -9.67 -1.17
C LEU A 116 -1.36 -10.90 -1.00
N THR A 117 -2.54 -10.72 -0.41
CA THR A 117 -3.54 -11.77 -0.21
C THR A 117 -4.09 -12.24 -1.55
N HIS A 118 -4.32 -13.55 -1.67
CA HIS A 118 -4.67 -14.28 -2.90
C HIS A 118 -3.60 -14.32 -4.00
N GLU A 119 -2.42 -13.71 -3.79
CA GLU A 119 -1.34 -13.65 -4.78
C GLU A 119 -0.11 -14.43 -4.30
N LYS A 120 -0.22 -15.77 -4.34
CA LYS A 120 0.76 -16.71 -3.78
C LYS A 120 2.21 -16.50 -4.25
N THR A 121 2.40 -15.94 -5.43
CA THR A 121 3.73 -15.66 -5.97
C THR A 121 4.29 -14.32 -5.50
N MET A 122 3.47 -13.26 -5.41
CA MET A 122 3.97 -11.91 -5.09
C MET A 122 4.67 -11.83 -3.72
N PHE A 123 4.11 -12.47 -2.69
CA PHE A 123 4.76 -12.49 -1.38
C PHE A 123 6.10 -13.21 -1.41
N LYS A 124 6.15 -14.38 -2.07
CA LYS A 124 7.37 -15.18 -2.22
C LYS A 124 8.43 -14.41 -3.02
N ASP A 125 8.02 -13.78 -4.12
CA ASP A 125 8.88 -13.00 -4.99
C ASP A 125 9.49 -11.83 -4.20
N LEU A 126 8.66 -11.08 -3.46
CA LEU A 126 9.09 -9.98 -2.58
C LEU A 126 10.11 -10.45 -1.53
N MET A 127 9.88 -11.59 -0.89
CA MET A 127 10.80 -12.16 0.09
C MET A 127 12.11 -12.66 -0.54
N SER A 128 12.06 -13.14 -1.78
CA SER A 128 13.24 -13.66 -2.51
C SER A 128 14.08 -12.59 -3.21
N MET A 129 13.64 -11.32 -3.27
CA MET A 129 14.39 -10.22 -3.89
C MET A 129 15.77 -9.96 -3.26
N GLN A 130 16.08 -10.54 -2.10
CA GLN A 130 17.41 -10.52 -1.50
C GLN A 130 18.40 -11.52 -2.13
N SER A 131 17.90 -12.59 -2.74
CA SER A 131 18.70 -13.78 -3.09
C SER A 131 19.45 -13.67 -4.42
N SER A 132 19.22 -12.62 -5.20
CA SER A 132 19.75 -12.51 -6.56
C SER A 132 21.17 -11.92 -6.68
N SER A 133 21.81 -11.46 -5.60
CA SER A 133 23.28 -11.27 -5.61
C SER A 133 23.88 -11.01 -4.23
N LEU A 134 24.47 -12.03 -3.62
CA LEU A 134 25.43 -11.87 -2.51
C LEU A 134 26.78 -11.30 -2.97
N LYS A 135 26.89 -10.71 -4.17
CA LYS A 135 28.16 -10.11 -4.65
C LYS A 135 28.08 -8.71 -5.25
N LEU A 136 26.90 -8.13 -5.47
CA LEU A 136 26.79 -6.83 -6.16
C LEU A 136 25.55 -6.05 -5.65
N PHE A 137 25.63 -5.43 -4.48
CA PHE A 137 24.73 -4.31 -4.16
C PHE A 137 25.41 -3.01 -4.61
N PRO A 138 24.86 -2.24 -5.58
CA PRO A 138 25.46 -0.98 -6.02
C PRO A 138 25.24 0.20 -5.07
N SER A 139 24.56 0.03 -3.92
CA SER A 139 24.31 1.12 -2.97
C SER A 139 24.01 0.56 -1.58
N VAL A 140 24.74 1.05 -0.58
CA VAL A 140 24.61 0.72 0.84
C VAL A 140 23.20 1.06 1.39
N GLU A 141 22.43 1.89 0.69
CA GLU A 141 21.11 2.39 1.14
C GLU A 141 19.92 1.54 0.66
N GLN A 142 20.07 0.75 -0.40
CA GLN A 142 18.94 -0.01 -0.97
C GLN A 142 18.57 -1.25 -0.14
N LYS A 143 19.54 -1.85 0.55
CA LYS A 143 19.33 -3.06 1.35
C LYS A 143 18.46 -2.80 2.61
N PRO A 144 18.70 -1.75 3.42
CA PRO A 144 17.82 -1.40 4.53
C PRO A 144 16.37 -1.11 4.08
N MET A 145 16.21 -0.45 2.93
CA MET A 145 14.89 -0.10 2.40
C MET A 145 14.08 -1.34 1.98
N LEU A 146 14.74 -2.31 1.32
CA LEU A 146 14.10 -3.58 0.96
C LEU A 146 13.67 -4.37 2.21
N LEU A 147 14.52 -4.40 3.25
CA LEU A 147 14.19 -5.03 4.53
C LEU A 147 13.00 -4.34 5.20
N LYS A 148 12.95 -3.00 5.19
CA LYS A 148 11.81 -2.22 5.73
C LYS A 148 10.51 -2.57 5.00
N ARG A 149 10.54 -2.72 3.67
CA ARG A 149 9.39 -3.20 2.90
C ARG A 149 8.99 -4.61 3.31
N GLN A 150 9.91 -5.57 3.27
CA GLN A 150 9.60 -6.96 3.63
C GLN A 150 9.01 -7.08 5.04
N ALA A 151 9.53 -6.31 6.02
CA ALA A 151 8.96 -6.21 7.35
C ALA A 151 7.54 -5.65 7.34
N PHE A 152 7.28 -4.56 6.59
CA PHE A 152 5.95 -3.98 6.44
C PHE A 152 4.95 -4.94 5.80
N ALA A 153 5.37 -5.70 4.79
CA ALA A 153 4.54 -6.74 4.16
C ALA A 153 4.14 -7.84 5.16
N MET A 154 5.07 -8.31 5.98
CA MET A 154 4.75 -9.29 7.04
C MET A 154 3.84 -8.71 8.11
N PHE A 155 4.08 -7.47 8.52
CA PHE A 155 3.25 -6.77 9.51
C PHE A 155 1.82 -6.53 9.03
N SER A 156 1.63 -6.38 7.72
CA SER A 156 0.33 -6.11 7.13
C SER A 156 -0.60 -7.32 7.19
N GLY A 157 -0.05 -8.52 7.10
CA GLY A 157 -0.83 -9.75 7.13
C GLY A 157 -1.44 -10.10 8.49
N GLU A 158 -2.42 -10.99 8.45
CA GLU A 158 -3.06 -11.64 9.61
C GLU A 158 -2.12 -12.63 10.31
N LEU A 159 -2.47 -12.99 11.55
CA LEU A 159 -1.75 -14.01 12.32
C LEU A 159 -1.68 -15.33 11.53
N ASP A 160 -0.49 -15.93 11.50
CA ASP A 160 -0.17 -17.19 10.82
C ASP A 160 -0.33 -17.23 9.28
N GLN A 161 -0.70 -16.11 8.64
CA GLN A 161 -0.91 -16.02 7.18
C GLN A 161 0.31 -16.50 6.38
N TYR A 162 1.52 -16.27 6.89
CA TYR A 162 2.78 -16.59 6.22
C TYR A 162 3.55 -17.77 6.84
N HIS A 163 2.92 -18.61 7.68
CA HIS A 163 3.63 -19.69 8.37
C HIS A 163 4.37 -20.65 7.40
N LEU A 164 3.79 -20.92 6.24
CA LEU A 164 4.38 -21.78 5.20
C LEU A 164 5.67 -21.19 4.59
N TYR A 165 5.85 -19.87 4.71
CA TYR A 165 7.03 -19.16 4.23
C TYR A 165 8.07 -18.90 5.34
N LEU A 166 7.85 -19.41 6.56
CA LEU A 166 8.81 -19.27 7.67
C LEU A 166 10.24 -19.67 7.31
N PRO A 167 10.51 -20.76 6.57
CA PRO A 167 11.88 -21.08 6.16
C PRO A 167 12.54 -19.99 5.30
N LEU A 168 11.75 -19.34 4.43
CA LEU A 168 12.20 -18.23 3.59
C LEU A 168 12.43 -16.95 4.41
N ILE A 169 11.54 -16.68 5.38
CA ILE A 169 11.63 -15.54 6.29
C ILE A 169 12.82 -15.68 7.25
N GLN A 170 13.09 -16.90 7.74
CA GLN A 170 14.20 -17.21 8.65
C GLN A 170 15.57 -16.98 8.01
N GLY A 171 15.72 -17.26 6.71
CA GLY A 171 17.00 -17.10 6.00
C GLY A 171 17.41 -15.66 5.69
N GLY A 172 16.44 -14.73 5.53
CA GLY A 172 16.73 -13.35 5.07
C GLY A 172 16.24 -12.23 5.99
N CYS A 173 15.22 -12.48 6.83
CA CYS A 173 14.57 -11.45 7.64
C CYS A 173 14.70 -11.68 9.14
N ALA A 174 14.80 -12.92 9.65
CA ALA A 174 14.74 -13.19 11.10
C ALA A 174 15.76 -12.42 11.96
N PHE A 175 16.97 -12.17 11.45
CA PHE A 175 18.00 -11.41 12.17
C PHE A 175 17.69 -9.90 12.27
N CYS A 176 16.96 -9.35 11.30
CA CYS A 176 16.49 -7.96 11.32
C CYS A 176 15.11 -7.83 11.98
N VAL A 177 14.24 -8.83 11.86
CA VAL A 177 12.90 -8.81 12.43
C VAL A 177 12.97 -8.79 13.96
N PHE A 178 13.75 -9.62 14.65
CA PHE A 178 13.69 -9.56 16.12
C PHE A 178 14.27 -8.29 16.75
N ARG A 179 15.30 -7.69 16.14
CA ARG A 179 16.01 -6.53 16.72
C ARG A 179 15.54 -5.18 16.17
N HIS A 180 15.07 -5.15 14.92
CA HIS A 180 14.55 -3.95 14.27
C HIS A 180 13.03 -3.95 14.16
N PHE A 181 12.29 -5.05 14.31
CA PHE A 181 10.81 -4.96 14.23
C PHE A 181 10.24 -4.27 15.47
N PHE A 182 10.82 -4.48 16.66
CA PHE A 182 10.42 -3.71 17.84
C PHE A 182 10.83 -2.23 17.68
N VAL A 183 12.10 -1.97 17.34
CA VAL A 183 12.65 -0.61 17.21
C VAL A 183 12.06 0.16 16.01
N CYS A 184 11.81 -0.46 14.87
CA CYS A 184 11.25 0.18 13.67
C CYS A 184 9.71 0.34 13.80
N VAL A 185 9.01 -0.53 14.54
CA VAL A 185 7.60 -0.28 14.86
C VAL A 185 7.45 0.88 15.86
N THR A 186 8.39 1.05 16.82
CA THR A 186 8.35 2.17 17.77
C THR A 186 9.05 3.46 17.32
N GLU A 187 10.06 3.42 16.45
CA GLU A 187 10.86 4.59 16.03
C GLU A 187 10.66 5.00 14.56
N CYS A 188 10.14 4.12 13.68
CA CYS A 188 9.84 4.50 12.29
C CYS A 188 8.37 4.87 12.06
N PHE A 189 7.52 4.74 13.09
CA PHE A 189 6.10 5.13 13.07
C PHE A 189 5.72 6.05 14.25
N ALA A 190 6.69 6.67 14.92
CA ALA A 190 6.52 7.79 15.84
C ALA A 190 7.34 8.96 15.32
#